data_AF-A0A519H647-F1
#
_entry.id   AF-A0A519H647-F1
#
_cell.length_a   1.000
_cell.length_b   1.000
_cell.length_c   1.000
_cell.angle_alpha   90.00
_cell.angle_beta   90.00
_cell.angle_gamma   90.00
#
_symmetry.space_group_name_H-M   'P 1'
#
loop_
_entity.id
_entity.type
_entity.pdbx_description
1 polymer ?
#
loop_
_entity_poly.entity_id
_entity_poly.type
_entity_poly.pdbx_seq_one_letter_code
_entity_poly.pdbx_strand_id
1 'polypeptide(L)'
;VFALSDGAATSAAARWMADKENAADMVGGVNVGAATKDANVLRALLDMSTTAQIKDSLRLGSEVLGQIGKVGRLHKKRVEQAGFAVLKAPDIPSILVETAFISNPEEERKLRDPDYQDELVDALASGIARYFAKNPPMARRRSTTL
;
A
#
# COMPACT_ATOMS: atom_id res chain seq x y z
N VAL A 1 -2.99 -7.89 0.54
CA VAL A 1 -2.89 -6.42 0.44
C VAL A 1 -2.62 -5.86 1.82
N PHE A 2 -1.59 -5.03 1.93
CA PHE A 2 -1.14 -4.41 3.16
C PHE A 2 -1.06 -2.88 2.99
N ALA A 3 -1.24 -2.15 4.09
CA ALA A 3 -1.02 -0.70 4.18
C ALA A 3 -0.12 -0.37 5.38
N LEU A 4 0.36 0.87 5.45
CA LEU A 4 1.18 1.32 6.58
C LEU A 4 0.38 1.31 7.89
N SER A 5 1.05 0.92 8.99
CA SER A 5 0.64 1.20 10.37
C SER A 5 1.69 2.13 11.00
N ASP A 6 1.24 3.19 11.67
CA ASP A 6 2.03 4.02 12.58
C ASP A 6 2.04 3.48 14.02
N GLY A 7 1.22 2.45 14.29
CA GLY A 7 1.14 1.74 15.55
C GLY A 7 1.44 0.25 15.44
N ALA A 8 0.67 -0.58 16.16
CA ALA A 8 0.83 -2.03 16.12
C ALA A 8 0.41 -2.62 14.76
N ALA A 9 0.99 -3.77 14.40
CA ALA A 9 0.54 -4.54 13.26
C ALA A 9 -0.83 -5.19 13.54
N THR A 10 -1.66 -5.33 12.52
CA THR A 10 -3.01 -5.94 12.64
C THR A 10 -2.96 -7.43 12.93
N SER A 11 -1.84 -8.10 12.64
CA SER A 11 -1.62 -9.51 12.94
C SER A 11 -0.13 -9.84 13.06
N ALA A 12 0.18 -10.96 13.71
CA ALA A 12 1.55 -11.49 13.76
C ALA A 12 2.10 -11.79 12.35
N ALA A 13 1.24 -12.24 11.42
CA ALA A 13 1.61 -12.47 10.03
C ALA A 13 1.95 -11.15 9.31
N ALA A 14 1.17 -10.09 9.53
CA ALA A 14 1.47 -8.76 8.97
C ALA A 14 2.79 -8.20 9.51
N ARG A 15 3.06 -8.39 10.82
CA ARG A 15 4.33 -8.02 11.43
C ARG A 15 5.51 -8.75 10.80
N TRP A 16 5.42 -10.08 10.73
CA TRP A 16 6.48 -10.90 10.14
C TRP A 16 6.75 -10.52 8.67
N MET A 17 5.71 -10.21 7.90
CA MET A 17 5.85 -9.76 6.53
C MET A 17 6.57 -8.41 6.46
N ALA A 18 6.20 -7.43 7.29
CA ALA A 18 6.90 -6.15 7.33
C ALA A 18 8.37 -6.29 7.71
N ASP A 19 8.70 -7.13 8.69
CA ASP A 19 10.09 -7.38 9.09
C ASP A 19 10.91 -7.98 7.93
N LYS A 20 10.30 -8.90 7.15
CA LYS A 20 10.93 -9.52 5.98
C LYS A 20 11.15 -8.51 4.84
N GLU A 21 10.14 -7.73 4.48
CA GLU A 21 10.25 -6.75 3.39
C GLU A 21 11.23 -5.61 3.74
N ASN A 22 11.19 -5.12 5.00
CA ASN A 22 12.14 -4.11 5.47
C ASN A 22 13.59 -4.62 5.43
N ALA A 23 13.81 -5.91 5.70
CA ALA A 23 15.13 -6.51 5.59
C ALA A 23 15.62 -6.59 4.13
N ALA A 24 14.72 -6.85 3.17
CA ALA A 24 15.04 -6.84 1.75
C ALA A 24 15.42 -5.44 1.26
N ASP A 25 14.69 -4.41 1.68
CA ASP A 25 14.98 -3.01 1.33
C ASP A 25 16.35 -2.53 1.84
N MET A 26 16.78 -2.99 3.02
CA MET A 26 18.11 -2.67 3.55
C MET A 26 19.25 -3.20 2.67
N VAL A 27 19.01 -4.31 1.96
CA VAL A 27 19.96 -4.87 1.00
C VAL A 27 19.92 -4.10 -0.33
N GLY A 28 18.76 -3.53 -0.69
CA GLY A 28 18.54 -2.74 -1.92
C GLY A 28 18.85 -1.24 -1.84
N GLY A 29 18.95 -0.67 -0.63
CA GLY A 29 19.37 0.72 -0.36
C GLY A 29 18.28 1.78 -0.55
N VAL A 30 17.60 2.18 0.54
CA VAL A 30 16.73 3.37 0.57
C VAL A 30 17.15 4.29 1.72
N ASN A 31 17.58 5.52 1.39
CA ASN A 31 17.85 6.59 2.35
C ASN A 31 16.59 7.47 2.48
N VAL A 32 15.99 7.52 3.67
CA VAL A 32 14.93 8.48 3.99
C VAL A 32 15.52 9.52 4.96
N GLY A 33 15.83 10.72 4.45
CA GLY A 33 16.16 11.93 5.24
C GLY A 33 15.21 13.06 4.83
N ALA A 34 15.04 14.19 5.54
CA ALA A 34 15.59 14.73 6.78
C ALA A 34 14.69 15.92 7.27
N ALA A 35 14.83 16.30 8.56
CA ALA A 35 14.86 17.65 9.21
C ALA A 35 13.91 18.82 8.76
N THR A 36 13.50 19.87 9.52
CA THR A 36 13.54 20.36 10.92
C THR A 36 12.60 21.61 11.06
N LYS A 37 12.18 21.91 12.31
CA LYS A 37 11.77 23.21 12.95
C LYS A 37 10.46 23.95 12.57
N ASP A 38 9.39 23.56 13.28
CA ASP A 38 8.60 24.34 14.25
C ASP A 38 7.81 23.28 15.05
N ALA A 39 8.38 22.84 16.18
CA ALA A 39 8.34 21.42 16.53
C ALA A 39 6.94 20.85 16.77
N ASN A 40 6.03 21.62 17.36
CA ASN A 40 4.72 21.09 17.76
C ASN A 40 3.67 21.21 16.65
N VAL A 41 3.59 22.36 15.96
CA VAL A 41 2.63 22.56 14.86
C VAL A 41 3.03 21.73 13.65
N LEU A 42 4.32 21.69 13.29
CA LEU A 42 4.78 20.82 12.19
C LEU A 42 4.58 19.34 12.53
N ARG A 43 4.82 18.91 13.78
CA ARG A 43 4.51 17.52 14.17
C ARG A 43 3.03 17.22 14.04
N ALA A 44 2.15 18.09 14.55
CA ALA A 44 0.71 17.90 14.42
C ALA A 44 0.27 17.83 12.93
N LEU A 45 0.81 18.71 12.08
CA LEU A 45 0.52 18.69 10.64
C LEU A 45 1.06 17.42 9.95
N LEU A 46 2.26 16.97 10.31
CA LEU A 46 2.85 15.73 9.81
C LEU A 46 2.06 14.50 10.26
N ASP A 47 1.62 14.47 11.52
CA ASP A 47 0.80 13.39 12.08
C ASP A 47 -0.57 13.35 11.39
N MET A 48 -1.18 14.52 11.15
CA MET A 48 -2.44 14.63 10.40
C MET A 48 -2.28 14.19 8.95
N SER A 49 -1.22 14.60 8.26
CA SER A 49 -0.89 14.16 6.89
C SER A 49 -0.70 12.64 6.85
N THR A 50 0.09 12.09 7.78
CA THR A 50 0.32 10.64 7.90
C THR A 50 -0.98 9.89 8.15
N THR A 51 -1.82 10.37 9.07
CA THR A 51 -3.13 9.76 9.36
C THR A 51 -4.04 9.78 8.13
N ALA A 52 -4.09 10.90 7.41
CA ALA A 52 -4.89 11.02 6.18
C ALA A 52 -4.37 10.06 5.10
N GLN A 53 -3.04 9.97 4.94
CA GLN A 53 -2.38 9.06 4.02
C GLN A 53 -2.67 7.59 4.34
N ILE A 54 -2.63 7.19 5.62
CA ILE A 54 -2.96 5.82 6.04
C ILE A 54 -4.42 5.52 5.71
N LYS A 55 -5.33 6.47 6.00
CA LYS A 55 -6.75 6.32 5.69
C LYS A 55 -7.01 6.16 4.20
N ASP A 56 -6.34 6.93 3.36
CA ASP A 56 -6.46 6.81 1.90
C ASP A 56 -5.82 5.53 1.36
N SER A 57 -4.69 5.11 1.92
CA SER A 57 -4.06 3.82 1.63
C SER A 57 -4.99 2.64 1.95
N LEU A 58 -5.71 2.70 3.08
CA LEU A 58 -6.71 1.69 3.45
C LEU A 58 -7.90 1.66 2.48
N ARG A 59 -8.37 2.83 2.02
CA ARG A 59 -9.43 2.92 1.01
C ARG A 59 -8.98 2.33 -0.33
N LEU A 60 -7.81 2.74 -0.81
CA LEU A 60 -7.19 2.19 -2.02
C LEU A 60 -7.03 0.67 -1.91
N GLY A 61 -6.41 0.21 -0.82
CA GLY A 61 -6.19 -1.21 -0.56
C GLY A 61 -7.49 -2.01 -0.52
N SER A 62 -8.58 -1.43 0.00
CA SER A 62 -9.89 -2.09 0.05
C SER A 62 -10.52 -2.24 -1.34
N GLU A 63 -10.42 -1.22 -2.20
CA GLU A 63 -10.90 -1.31 -3.58
C GLU A 63 -10.11 -2.34 -4.39
N VAL A 64 -8.78 -2.34 -4.24
CA VAL A 64 -7.87 -3.29 -4.89
C VAL A 64 -8.11 -4.72 -4.39
N LEU A 65 -8.16 -4.94 -3.08
CA LEU A 65 -8.41 -6.26 -2.49
C LEU A 65 -9.75 -6.84 -2.96
N GLY A 66 -10.78 -6.01 -3.10
CA GLY A 66 -12.08 -6.41 -3.59
C GLY A 66 -12.10 -6.85 -5.06
N GLN A 67 -11.19 -6.36 -5.91
CA GLN A 67 -11.05 -6.85 -7.28
C GLN A 67 -10.19 -8.11 -7.35
N ILE A 68 -9.04 -8.13 -6.68
CA ILE A 68 -8.14 -9.30 -6.67
C ILE A 68 -8.86 -10.54 -6.13
N GLY A 69 -9.73 -10.38 -5.13
CA GLY A 69 -10.50 -11.50 -4.58
C GLY A 69 -11.49 -12.15 -5.54
N LYS A 70 -11.71 -11.58 -6.73
CA LYS A 70 -12.52 -12.19 -7.80
C LYS A 70 -11.68 -13.11 -8.71
N VAL A 71 -10.38 -12.85 -8.80
CA VAL A 71 -9.43 -13.63 -9.62
C VAL A 71 -8.95 -14.86 -8.85
N GLY A 72 -8.70 -14.70 -7.55
CA GLY A 72 -8.13 -15.78 -6.75
C GLY A 72 -8.52 -15.73 -5.27
N ARG A 73 -8.09 -16.77 -4.55
CA ARG A 73 -8.34 -16.87 -3.11
C ARG A 73 -7.52 -15.82 -2.37
N LEU A 74 -8.19 -15.03 -1.55
CA LEU A 74 -7.53 -14.09 -0.65
C LEU A 74 -7.02 -14.80 0.61
N HIS A 75 -5.78 -14.52 0.96
CA HIS A 75 -5.18 -14.94 2.23
C HIS A 75 -5.82 -14.25 3.44
N LYS A 76 -6.24 -12.99 3.26
CA LYS A 76 -7.00 -12.21 4.24
C LYS A 76 -8.12 -11.46 3.54
N LYS A 77 -9.30 -11.47 4.16
CA LYS A 77 -10.51 -10.80 3.63
C LYS A 77 -10.50 -9.28 3.82
N ARG A 78 -9.49 -8.73 4.51
CA ARG A 78 -9.35 -7.31 4.84
C ARG A 78 -7.92 -6.87 4.55
N VAL A 79 -7.74 -5.57 4.34
CA VAL A 79 -6.41 -4.95 4.28
C VAL A 79 -5.76 -5.11 5.66
N GLU A 80 -4.55 -5.64 5.69
CA GLU A 80 -3.73 -5.74 6.89
C GLU A 80 -2.81 -4.52 7.01
N GLN A 81 -2.37 -4.17 8.21
CA GLN A 81 -1.42 -3.08 8.42
C GLN A 81 -0.22 -3.52 9.22
N ALA A 82 0.96 -3.00 8.87
CA ALA A 82 2.19 -3.14 9.63
C ALA A 82 3.19 -2.04 9.24
N GLY A 83 4.32 -1.96 9.93
CA GLY A 83 5.34 -0.93 9.75
C GLY A 83 6.26 -1.15 8.54
N PHE A 84 5.70 -1.28 7.33
CA PHE A 84 6.47 -1.41 6.08
C PHE A 84 7.21 -0.10 5.75
N ALA A 85 8.53 -0.17 5.55
CA ALA A 85 9.38 0.97 5.24
C ALA A 85 9.09 1.54 3.85
N VAL A 86 8.94 0.67 2.83
CA VAL A 86 8.50 1.04 1.47
C VAL A 86 7.19 1.80 1.39
N LEU A 87 6.31 1.65 2.38
CA LEU A 87 5.02 2.34 2.41
C LEU A 87 5.10 3.72 3.09
N LYS A 88 6.27 4.11 3.62
CA LYS A 88 6.49 5.42 4.23
C LYS A 88 6.82 6.47 3.17
N ALA A 89 5.80 6.85 2.41
CA ALA A 89 5.86 8.00 1.50
C ALA A 89 4.99 9.13 2.06
N PRO A 90 5.55 10.30 2.41
CA PRO A 90 4.75 11.46 2.81
C PRO A 90 3.79 11.85 1.68
N ASP A 91 2.54 12.15 2.03
CA ASP A 91 1.52 12.68 1.12
C ASP A 91 1.14 11.79 -0.09
N ILE A 92 1.54 10.51 -0.11
CA ILE A 92 1.19 9.55 -1.18
C ILE A 92 0.51 8.31 -0.57
N PRO A 93 -0.74 7.98 -0.94
CA PRO A 93 -1.36 6.72 -0.58
C PRO A 93 -0.58 5.54 -1.17
N SER A 94 -0.15 4.60 -0.32
CA SER A 94 0.73 3.49 -0.70
C SER A 94 0.21 2.16 -0.15
N ILE A 95 0.20 1.12 -0.98
CA ILE A 95 -0.18 -0.25 -0.59
C ILE A 95 0.85 -1.25 -1.09
N LEU A 96 0.99 -2.38 -0.37
CA LEU A 96 1.73 -3.54 -0.84
C LEU A 96 0.73 -4.64 -1.21
N VAL A 97 0.85 -5.18 -2.42
CA VAL A 97 -0.02 -6.26 -2.90
C VAL A 97 0.77 -7.57 -2.97
N GLU A 98 0.45 -8.48 -2.06
CA GLU A 98 0.87 -9.88 -2.19
C GLU A 98 0.01 -10.55 -3.28
N THR A 99 0.64 -10.94 -4.38
CA THR A 99 -0.04 -11.53 -5.54
C THR A 99 -0.20 -13.05 -5.43
N ALA A 100 0.80 -13.72 -4.85
CA ALA A 100 0.83 -15.15 -4.56
C ALA A 100 2.10 -15.51 -3.76
N PHE A 101 2.07 -16.65 -3.07
CA PHE A 101 3.24 -17.21 -2.39
C PHE A 101 4.04 -18.10 -3.33
N ILE A 102 5.22 -17.64 -3.75
CA ILE A 102 6.16 -18.43 -4.58
C ILE A 102 6.56 -19.75 -3.90
N SER A 103 6.55 -19.81 -2.57
CA SER A 103 6.83 -21.04 -1.82
C SER A 103 5.74 -22.13 -1.98
N ASN A 104 4.56 -21.78 -2.50
CA ASN A 104 3.50 -22.72 -2.82
C ASN A 104 3.57 -23.07 -4.32
N PRO A 105 3.90 -24.33 -4.70
CA PRO A 105 4.06 -24.70 -6.11
C PRO A 105 2.83 -24.44 -6.99
N GLU A 106 1.62 -24.52 -6.43
CA GLU A 106 0.39 -24.23 -7.18
C GLU A 106 0.26 -22.74 -7.51
N GLU A 107 0.63 -21.86 -6.57
CA GLU A 107 0.61 -20.41 -6.74
C GLU A 107 1.78 -19.94 -7.60
N GLU A 108 2.96 -20.55 -7.46
CA GLU A 108 4.10 -20.31 -8.35
C GLU A 108 3.75 -20.63 -9.80
N ARG A 109 3.07 -21.77 -10.05
CA ARG A 109 2.63 -22.12 -11.41
C ARG A 109 1.69 -21.07 -12.00
N LYS A 110 0.75 -20.54 -11.19
CA LYS A 110 -0.13 -19.45 -11.63
C LYS A 110 0.64 -18.17 -11.92
N LEU A 111 1.63 -17.83 -11.11
CA LEU A 111 2.50 -16.67 -11.35
C LEU A 111 3.30 -16.77 -12.64
N ARG A 112 3.44 -17.97 -13.24
CA ARG A 112 4.08 -18.17 -14.55
C ARG A 112 3.09 -18.24 -15.72
N ASP A 113 1.79 -18.23 -15.43
CA ASP A 113 0.72 -18.32 -16.41
C ASP A 113 0.34 -16.93 -16.92
N PRO A 114 0.54 -16.61 -18.22
CA PRO A 114 0.23 -15.29 -18.77
C PRO A 114 -1.24 -14.89 -18.60
N ASP A 115 -2.18 -15.83 -18.74
CA ASP A 115 -3.61 -15.53 -18.64
C ASP A 115 -3.96 -15.11 -17.20
N TYR A 116 -3.37 -15.77 -16.21
CA TYR A 116 -3.53 -15.39 -14.80
C TYR A 116 -2.89 -14.03 -14.49
N GLN A 117 -1.73 -13.72 -15.08
CA GLN A 117 -1.10 -12.41 -14.93
C GLN A 117 -1.98 -11.30 -15.49
N ASP A 118 -2.59 -11.51 -16.66
CA ASP A 118 -3.50 -10.54 -17.29
C ASP A 118 -4.74 -10.31 -16.42
N GLU A 119 -5.38 -11.38 -15.94
CA GLU A 119 -6.52 -11.26 -15.02
C GLU A 119 -6.17 -10.49 -13.73
N LEU A 120 -4.97 -10.74 -13.18
CA LEU A 120 -4.49 -10.06 -11.99
C LEU A 120 -4.21 -8.57 -12.25
N VAL A 121 -3.59 -8.24 -13.38
CA VAL A 121 -3.32 -6.85 -13.79
C VAL A 121 -4.63 -6.10 -14.01
N ASP A 122 -5.60 -6.71 -14.67
CA ASP A 122 -6.93 -6.11 -14.88
C ASP A 122 -7.66 -5.87 -13.56
N ALA A 123 -7.55 -6.80 -12.61
CA ALA A 123 -8.10 -6.62 -11.27
C ALA A 123 -7.42 -5.47 -10.51
N LEU A 124 -6.10 -5.37 -10.59
CA LEU A 124 -5.33 -4.26 -10.00
C LEU A 124 -5.75 -2.91 -10.59
N ALA A 125 -5.75 -2.80 -11.93
CA ALA A 125 -6.12 -1.59 -12.65
C ALA A 125 -7.56 -1.17 -12.33
N SER A 126 -8.49 -2.13 -12.32
CA SER A 126 -9.89 -1.90 -11.94
C SER A 126 -10.02 -1.41 -10.50
N GLY A 127 -9.24 -1.97 -9.57
CA GLY A 127 -9.22 -1.55 -8.17
C GLY A 127 -8.76 -0.10 -8.01
N ILE A 128 -7.68 0.27 -8.70
CA ILE A 128 -7.14 1.63 -8.71
C ILE A 128 -8.14 2.62 -9.33
N ALA A 129 -8.75 2.26 -10.47
CA ALA A 129 -9.76 3.10 -11.12
C ALA A 129 -10.98 3.34 -10.23
N ARG A 130 -11.46 2.30 -9.52
CA ARG A 130 -12.57 2.42 -8.57
C ARG A 130 -12.23 3.30 -7.37
N TYR A 131 -10.98 3.24 -6.89
CA TYR A 131 -10.53 4.15 -5.83
C TYR A 131 -10.65 5.62 -6.27
N PHE A 132 -10.15 5.97 -7.45
CA PHE A 132 -10.27 7.35 -7.97
C PHE A 132 -11.69 7.76 -8.28
N ALA A 133 -12.55 6.85 -8.75
CA ALA A 133 -13.97 7.14 -8.98
C ALA A 133 -14.70 7.50 -7.68
N LYS A 134 -14.32 6.88 -6.55
CA LYS A 134 -14.91 7.13 -5.22
C LYS A 134 -14.23 8.26 -4.45
N ASN A 135 -12.97 8.53 -4.77
CA ASN A 135 -12.14 9.55 -4.15
C ASN A 135 -11.56 10.42 -5.27
N PRO A 136 -12.40 11.19 -5.98
CA PRO A 136 -11.91 12.04 -7.06
C PRO A 136 -10.84 12.96 -6.50
N PRO A 137 -9.66 13.05 -7.15
CA PRO A 137 -8.60 13.92 -6.67
C PRO A 137 -9.16 15.33 -6.58
N MET A 138 -8.99 16.00 -5.43
CA MET A 138 -9.35 17.40 -5.31
C MET A 138 -8.67 18.13 -6.46
N ALA A 139 -9.47 18.84 -7.28
CA ALA A 139 -8.99 19.51 -8.47
C ALA A 139 -7.71 20.28 -8.11
N ARG A 140 -6.58 19.86 -8.69
CA ARG A 140 -5.29 20.52 -8.48
C ARG A 140 -5.52 21.98 -8.82
N ARG A 141 -5.57 22.86 -7.81
CA ARG A 141 -5.49 24.30 -8.04
C ARG A 141 -4.16 24.47 -8.76
N ARG A 142 -4.19 24.63 -10.08
CA ARG A 142 -3.04 25.10 -10.81
C ARG A 142 -2.76 26.46 -10.18
N SER A 143 -1.66 26.58 -9.45
CA SER A 143 -1.12 27.89 -9.12
C SER A 143 -0.79 28.53 -10.46
N THR A 144 -1.74 29.31 -10.98
CA THR A 144 -1.50 30.20 -12.09
C THR A 144 -0.66 31.31 -11.50
N THR A 145 0.66 31.16 -11.57
CA THR A 145 1.58 32.26 -11.34
C THR A 145 1.30 33.28 -12.44
N LEU A 146 0.74 34.43 -12.06
CA LEU A 146 0.76 35.67 -12.83
C LEU A 146 1.94 36.52 -12.34
#